data_AF-A0A1X7SGV5-F1
#
_entry.id   AF-A0A1X7SGV5-F1
#
_cell.length_a   1.000
_cell.length_b   1.000
_cell.length_c   1.000
_cell.angle_alpha   90.00
_cell.angle_beta   90.00
_cell.angle_gamma   90.00
#
_symmetry.space_group_name_H-M   'P 1'
#
loop_
_entity.id
_entity.type
_entity.pdbx_description
1 polymer ?
#
loop_
_entity_poly.entity_id
_entity_poly.type
_entity_poly.pdbx_seq_one_letter_code
_entity_poly.pdbx_strand_id
1 'polypeptide(L)'
;EFQPRTRITHANHVTHLAGPLHDHIAMMYGIVRVSILNQSQFFHVTEGLAPDIMHDILEGALQYETKELLIYVTQERRLISLSFLNQQIESFPNGYYDSSNKPSIITLTSHDHSLKQ
;
A
#
# COMPACT_ATOMS: atom_id res chain seq x y z
N GLU A 1 -17.97 23.76 4.66
CA GLU A 1 -17.36 22.69 5.47
C GLU A 1 -17.58 21.36 4.76
N PHE A 2 -16.57 20.49 4.70
CA PHE A 2 -16.71 19.18 4.07
C PHE A 2 -17.43 18.22 5.03
N GLN A 3 -18.45 17.52 4.54
CA GLN A 3 -19.21 16.54 5.32
C GLN A 3 -18.95 15.13 4.75
N PRO A 4 -18.33 14.21 5.52
CA PRO A 4 -18.10 12.84 5.09
C PRO A 4 -19.41 12.12 4.74
N ARG A 5 -19.34 11.22 3.75
CA ARG A 5 -20.48 10.41 3.35
C ARG A 5 -20.75 9.32 4.39
N THR A 6 -21.98 9.23 4.88
CA THR A 6 -22.42 8.17 5.80
C THR A 6 -23.09 7.03 5.03
N ARG A 7 -23.32 5.88 5.68
CA ARG A 7 -24.10 4.78 5.08
C ARG A 7 -25.48 5.23 4.61
N ILE A 8 -26.13 6.11 5.38
CA ILE A 8 -27.47 6.62 5.08
C ILE A 8 -27.43 7.50 3.83
N THR A 9 -26.52 8.48 3.77
CA THR A 9 -26.44 9.38 2.60
C THR A 9 -25.98 8.62 1.35
N HIS A 10 -25.09 7.64 1.51
CA HIS A 10 -24.70 6.74 0.42
C HIS A 10 -25.90 5.92 -0.10
N ALA A 11 -26.69 5.30 0.79
CA ALA A 11 -27.87 4.54 0.39
C ALA A 11 -28.88 5.41 -0.39
N ASN A 12 -29.11 6.64 0.06
CA ASN A 12 -29.96 7.59 -0.65
C ASN A 12 -29.44 7.89 -2.06
N HIS A 13 -28.15 8.20 -2.23
CA HIS A 13 -27.57 8.43 -3.55
C HIS A 13 -27.68 7.21 -4.47
N VAL A 14 -27.52 6.00 -3.91
CA VAL A 14 -27.63 4.74 -4.67
C VAL A 14 -29.04 4.54 -5.25
N THR A 15 -30.10 4.95 -4.55
CA THR A 15 -31.48 4.82 -5.06
C THR A 15 -31.72 5.57 -6.37
N HIS A 16 -30.93 6.61 -6.63
CA HIS A 16 -31.05 7.46 -7.80
C HIS A 16 -30.23 6.99 -9.01
N LEU A 17 -29.38 5.96 -8.85
CA LEU A 17 -28.49 5.47 -9.91
C LEU A 17 -29.21 4.85 -11.11
N ALA A 18 -30.42 4.31 -10.91
CA ALA A 18 -31.25 3.74 -11.96
C ALA A 18 -32.28 4.74 -12.54
N GLY A 19 -32.28 5.97 -12.05
CA GLY A 19 -33.28 6.99 -12.37
C GLY A 19 -32.74 8.14 -13.22
N PRO A 20 -33.58 9.15 -13.51
CA PRO A 20 -33.20 10.32 -14.32
C PRO A 20 -32.12 11.20 -13.66
N LEU A 21 -31.80 10.96 -12.39
CA LEU A 21 -30.77 11.68 -11.64
C LEU A 21 -29.38 11.03 -11.74
N HIS A 22 -29.21 9.97 -12.53
CA HIS A 22 -27.94 9.26 -12.68
C HIS A 22 -26.75 10.20 -12.92
N ASP A 23 -26.81 11.04 -13.95
CA ASP A 23 -25.71 11.93 -14.34
C ASP A 23 -25.38 12.95 -13.24
N HIS A 24 -26.41 13.44 -12.54
CA HIS A 24 -26.22 14.34 -11.41
C HIS A 24 -25.47 13.66 -10.26
N ILE A 25 -25.85 12.43 -9.91
CA ILE A 25 -25.21 11.67 -8.84
C ILE A 25 -23.76 11.30 -9.20
N ALA A 26 -23.53 10.88 -10.44
CA ALA A 26 -22.20 10.57 -10.95
C ALA A 26 -21.27 11.80 -10.90
N MET A 27 -21.75 12.95 -11.38
CA MET A 27 -20.95 14.17 -11.43
C MET A 27 -20.72 14.79 -10.04
N MET A 28 -21.75 14.90 -9.20
CA MET A 28 -21.65 15.59 -7.92
C MET A 28 -20.99 14.76 -6.83
N TYR A 29 -21.18 13.43 -6.86
CA TYR A 29 -20.74 12.53 -5.78
C TYR A 29 -19.77 11.45 -6.25
N GLY A 30 -19.49 11.32 -7.54
CA GLY A 30 -18.59 10.30 -8.08
C GLY A 30 -19.13 8.87 -7.94
N ILE A 31 -20.45 8.69 -7.75
CA ILE A 31 -21.07 7.37 -7.60
C ILE A 31 -21.70 6.99 -8.93
N VAL A 32 -21.17 5.95 -9.57
CA VAL A 32 -21.69 5.43 -10.86
C VAL A 32 -22.34 4.06 -10.74
N ARG A 33 -22.06 3.33 -9.65
CA ARG A 33 -22.58 1.99 -9.38
C ARG A 33 -22.51 1.66 -7.90
N VAL A 34 -23.23 0.62 -7.48
CA VAL A 34 -23.08 0.00 -6.17
C VAL A 34 -21.83 -0.89 -6.18
N SER A 35 -20.97 -0.74 -5.18
CA SER A 35 -19.82 -1.65 -5.01
C SER A 35 -20.30 -3.03 -4.54
N ILE A 36 -19.91 -4.09 -5.24
CA ILE A 36 -20.18 -5.48 -4.82
C ILE A 36 -19.57 -5.79 -3.45
N LEU A 37 -18.48 -5.11 -3.10
CA LEU A 37 -17.80 -5.28 -1.81
C LEU A 37 -18.66 -4.87 -0.61
N ASN A 38 -19.69 -4.02 -0.81
CA ASN A 38 -20.63 -3.67 0.26
C ASN A 38 -21.46 -4.87 0.76
N GLN A 39 -21.44 -6.01 0.05
CA GLN A 39 -22.06 -7.26 0.50
C GLN A 39 -21.19 -8.01 1.53
N SER A 40 -19.93 -7.64 1.69
CA SER A 40 -19.04 -8.23 2.70
C SER A 40 -19.43 -7.76 4.10
N GLN A 41 -19.42 -8.69 5.06
CA GLN A 41 -19.74 -8.39 6.47
C GLN A 41 -18.81 -7.34 7.08
N PHE A 42 -17.55 -7.29 6.62
CA PHE A 42 -16.50 -6.48 7.23
C PHE A 42 -16.08 -5.27 6.37
N PHE A 43 -16.80 -4.97 5.29
CA PHE A 43 -16.45 -3.87 4.41
C PHE A 43 -17.68 -3.05 3.99
N HIS A 44 -17.52 -1.73 4.00
CA HIS A 44 -18.43 -0.80 3.33
C HIS A 44 -17.66 0.40 2.80
N VAL A 45 -18.00 0.86 1.59
CA VAL A 45 -17.32 1.97 0.90
C VAL A 45 -17.33 3.32 1.64
N THR A 46 -18.15 3.46 2.69
CA THR A 46 -18.22 4.69 3.51
C THR A 46 -17.44 4.59 4.82
N GLU A 47 -16.91 3.42 5.16
CA GLU A 47 -16.26 3.16 6.45
C GLU A 47 -14.78 2.84 6.32
N GLY A 48 -14.35 2.37 5.15
CA GLY A 48 -12.93 2.22 4.84
C GLY A 48 -12.28 3.55 4.48
N LEU A 49 -11.00 3.67 4.81
CA LEU A 49 -10.14 4.64 4.14
C LEU A 49 -10.08 4.29 2.65
N ALA A 50 -9.85 5.30 1.81
CA ALA A 50 -9.55 5.03 0.40
C ALA A 50 -8.37 4.06 0.35
N PRO A 51 -8.42 2.99 -0.47
CA PRO A 51 -7.31 2.06 -0.59
C PRO A 51 -6.06 2.84 -0.98
N ASP A 52 -5.05 2.78 -0.12
CA ASP A 52 -3.76 3.39 -0.34
C ASP A 52 -2.84 2.32 -0.93
N ILE A 53 -2.33 2.57 -2.14
CA ILE A 53 -1.40 1.65 -2.80
C ILE A 53 -0.17 1.38 -1.94
N MET A 54 0.21 2.32 -1.07
CA MET A 54 1.29 2.13 -0.12
C MET A 54 0.98 1.04 0.91
N HIS A 55 -0.29 0.83 1.28
CA HIS A 55 -0.67 -0.29 2.15
C HIS A 55 -0.37 -1.63 1.48
N ASP A 56 -0.85 -1.82 0.25
CA ASP A 56 -0.63 -3.06 -0.51
C ASP A 56 0.86 -3.31 -0.78
N ILE A 57 1.60 -2.24 -1.11
CA ILE A 57 3.06 -2.29 -1.33
C ILE A 57 3.79 -2.67 -0.03
N LEU A 58 3.38 -2.11 1.11
CA LEU A 58 4.05 -2.30 2.41
C LEU A 58 3.55 -3.53 3.19
N GLU A 59 2.45 -4.17 2.77
CA GLU A 59 1.90 -5.39 3.38
C GLU A 59 2.72 -6.66 3.05
N GLY A 60 3.83 -6.52 2.32
CA GLY A 60 4.79 -7.60 2.09
C GLY A 60 5.34 -7.67 0.67
N ALA A 61 4.65 -7.06 -0.30
CA ALA A 61 5.05 -7.09 -1.70
C ALA A 61 6.42 -6.43 -1.91
N LEU A 62 6.64 -5.25 -1.35
CA LEU A 62 7.92 -4.55 -1.45
C LEU A 62 9.05 -5.33 -0.78
N GLN A 63 8.81 -5.87 0.41
CA GLN A 63 9.79 -6.65 1.15
C GLN A 63 10.20 -7.91 0.39
N TYR A 64 9.24 -8.60 -0.22
CA TYR A 64 9.46 -9.78 -1.04
C TYR A 64 10.31 -9.46 -2.27
N GLU A 65 9.87 -8.52 -3.10
CA GLU A 65 10.55 -8.15 -4.35
C GLU A 65 11.96 -7.62 -4.08
N THR A 66 12.14 -6.84 -3.01
CA THR A 66 13.46 -6.33 -2.61
C THR A 66 14.40 -7.47 -2.21
N LYS A 67 13.90 -8.48 -1.47
CA LYS A 67 14.71 -9.65 -1.10
C LYS A 67 15.17 -10.44 -2.33
N GLU A 68 14.26 -10.76 -3.24
CA GLU A 68 14.57 -11.51 -4.45
C GLU A 68 15.53 -10.74 -5.37
N LEU A 69 15.34 -9.43 -5.51
CA LEU A 69 16.29 -8.58 -6.25
C LEU A 69 17.70 -8.62 -5.64
N LEU A 70 17.80 -8.55 -4.30
CA LEU A 70 19.08 -8.61 -3.62
C LEU A 70 19.76 -9.97 -3.77
N ILE A 71 19.01 -11.07 -3.70
CA ILE A 71 19.52 -12.43 -3.98
C ILE A 71 20.04 -12.50 -5.40
N TYR A 72 19.25 -12.06 -6.38
CA TYR A 72 19.62 -12.07 -7.78
C TYR A 72 20.91 -11.28 -8.04
N VAL A 73 21.00 -10.04 -7.54
CA VAL A 73 22.15 -9.17 -7.78
C VAL A 73 23.41 -9.64 -7.05
N THR A 74 23.28 -10.15 -5.82
CA THR A 74 24.44 -10.50 -4.97
C THR A 74 24.90 -11.95 -5.09
N GLN A 75 23.97 -12.90 -5.21
CA GLN A 75 24.26 -14.35 -5.17
C GLN A 75 24.26 -14.98 -6.56
N GLU A 76 23.26 -14.66 -7.39
CA GLU A 76 23.09 -15.28 -8.72
C GLU A 76 23.98 -14.61 -9.77
N ARG A 77 23.83 -13.30 -9.96
CA ARG A 77 24.60 -12.51 -10.93
C ARG A 77 25.94 -12.04 -10.38
N ARG A 78 26.08 -12.01 -9.04
CA ARG A 78 27.29 -11.60 -8.32
C ARG A 78 27.86 -10.25 -8.80
N LEU A 79 26.97 -9.30 -9.08
CA LEU A 79 27.35 -7.97 -9.54
C LEU A 79 27.99 -7.14 -8.41
N ILE A 80 27.53 -7.36 -7.18
CA ILE A 80 28.07 -6.78 -5.95
C ILE A 80 28.01 -7.82 -4.83
N SER A 81 28.88 -7.71 -3.83
CA SER A 81 28.82 -8.58 -2.64
C SER A 81 27.84 -8.02 -1.59
N LEU A 82 27.19 -8.91 -0.84
CA LEU A 82 26.34 -8.50 0.30
C LEU A 82 27.12 -7.71 1.37
N SER A 83 28.39 -8.06 1.62
CA SER A 83 29.26 -7.32 2.55
C SER A 83 29.49 -5.88 2.12
N PHE A 84 29.80 -5.67 0.83
CA PHE A 84 29.91 -4.33 0.25
C PHE A 84 28.62 -3.52 0.45
N LEU A 85 27.45 -4.10 0.15
CA LEU A 85 26.17 -3.41 0.34
C LEU A 85 25.92 -3.02 1.80
N ASN A 86 26.18 -3.94 2.74
CA ASN A 86 26.05 -3.67 4.17
C ASN A 86 27.02 -2.57 4.64
N GLN A 87 28.26 -2.56 4.14
CA GLN A 87 29.21 -1.48 4.41
C GLN A 87 28.71 -0.13 3.86
N GLN A 88 28.08 -0.10 2.69
CA GLN A 88 27.49 1.11 2.13
C GLN A 88 26.32 1.60 2.99
N ILE A 89 25.45 0.71 3.49
CA ILE A 89 24.37 1.07 4.42
C ILE A 89 24.95 1.69 5.70
N GLU A 90 26.01 1.10 6.25
CA GLU A 90 26.63 1.59 7.48
C GLU A 90 27.27 2.96 7.31
N SER A 91 27.98 3.15 6.21
CA SER A 91 28.78 4.36 5.93
C SER A 91 27.98 5.49 5.27
N PHE A 92 26.74 5.23 4.85
CA PHE A 92 25.89 6.25 4.23
C PHE A 92 25.65 7.42 5.20
N PRO A 93 25.94 8.68 4.80
CA PRO A 93 25.85 9.84 5.68
C PRO A 93 24.40 10.30 5.82
N ASN A 94 23.60 9.56 6.58
CA ASN A 94 22.23 9.96 6.92
C ASN A 94 22.28 11.29 7.71
N GLY A 95 21.39 12.22 7.36
CA GLY A 95 21.23 13.46 8.12
C GLY A 95 20.79 13.18 9.55
N TYR A 96 21.02 14.11 10.47
CA TYR A 96 20.63 13.96 11.88
C TYR A 96 19.16 13.55 12.05
N TYR A 97 18.27 14.16 11.27
CA TYR A 97 16.83 13.87 11.25
C TYR A 97 16.46 12.52 10.64
N ASP A 98 17.33 11.93 9.82
CA ASP A 98 17.11 10.66 9.12
C ASP A 98 17.83 9.48 9.79
N SER A 99 18.54 9.73 10.89
CA SER A 99 19.29 8.70 11.61
C SER A 99 18.40 7.54 12.10
N SER A 100 17.13 7.81 12.41
CA SER A 100 16.13 6.79 12.77
C SER A 100 15.62 5.98 11.58
N ASN A 101 15.80 6.48 10.34
CA ASN A 101 15.36 5.83 9.11
C ASN A 101 16.45 4.96 8.48
N LYS A 102 17.60 4.81 9.16
CA LYS A 102 18.72 4.01 8.67
C LYS A 102 18.28 2.54 8.57
N PRO A 103 18.43 1.90 7.39
CA PRO A 103 18.09 0.49 7.25
C PRO A 103 19.03 -0.38 8.08
N SER A 104 18.51 -1.49 8.59
CA SER A 104 19.31 -2.50 9.28
C SER A 104 20.23 -3.25 8.33
N ILE A 105 21.25 -3.91 8.89
CA ILE A 105 22.14 -4.79 8.14
C ILE A 105 21.33 -5.92 7.50
N ILE A 106 21.52 -6.09 6.20
CA ILE A 106 20.79 -7.08 5.41
C ILE A 106 21.37 -8.46 5.69
N THR A 107 20.48 -9.38 6.08
CA THR A 107 20.79 -10.80 6.25
C THR A 107 19.88 -11.63 5.35
N LEU A 108 20.45 -12.36 4.40
CA LEU A 108 19.70 -13.16 3.41
C LEU A 108 19.59 -14.65 3.79
N THR A 109 19.60 -14.98 5.09
CA THR A 109 19.69 -16.38 5.59
C THR A 109 18.36 -17.04 5.91
N SER A 110 17.22 -16.33 5.84
CA SER A 110 15.93 -16.93 6.15
C SER A 110 15.32 -17.65 4.93
N HIS A 111 14.95 -18.92 5.11
CA HIS A 111 14.04 -19.64 4.22
C HIS A 111 12.64 -19.01 4.17
N ASP A 112 12.36 -18.14 5.14
CA ASP A 112 11.10 -17.43 5.27
C ASP A 112 11.21 -16.10 4.50
N HIS A 113 10.19 -15.74 3.72
CA HIS A 113 10.16 -14.46 2.97
C HIS A 113 9.94 -13.23 3.86
N SER A 114 9.95 -13.39 5.18
CA SER A 114 9.81 -12.28 6.12
C SER A 114 11.14 -11.55 6.28
N LEU A 115 11.21 -10.32 5.81
CA LEU A 115 12.15 -9.33 6.32
C LEU A 115 11.55 -8.81 7.63
N LYS A 116 12.08 -9.26 8.77
CA LYS A 116 11.76 -8.64 10.06
C LYS A 116 12.41 -7.27 10.08
N GLN A 117 11.61 -6.22 9.92
CA GLN A 117 11.97 -4.85 10.28
C GLN A 117 11.69 -4.61 11.75
#